data_AF-A0A522N6M6-F1
#
_entry.id   AF-A0A522N6M6-F1
#
_cell.length_a   1.000
_cell.length_b   1.000
_cell.length_c   1.000
_cell.angle_alpha   90.00
_cell.angle_beta   90.00
_cell.angle_gamma   90.00
#
_symmetry.space_group_name_H-M   'P 1'
#
loop_
_entity.id
_entity.type
_entity.pdbx_description
1 polymer ?
#
loop_
_entity_poly.entity_id
_entity_poly.type
_entity_poly.pdbx_seq_one_letter_code
_entity_poly.pdbx_strand_id
1 'polypeptide(L)' 'MASPRSAIPAVGSIAPDFQVLDHTGAPVTLGELTSGRPLILVFYRGAY' A
#
# COMPACT_ATOMS: atom_id res chain seq x y z
N MET A 1 -7.12 11.59 21.13
CA MET A 1 -7.09 10.94 19.80
C MET A 1 -5.65 10.58 19.51
N ALA A 2 -5.32 9.30 19.33
CA ALA A 2 -3.95 8.89 19.00
C ALA A 2 -3.72 9.13 17.50
N SER A 3 -2.81 10.04 17.15
CA SER A 3 -2.28 10.11 15.78
C SER A 3 -1.61 8.77 15.47
N PRO A 4 -1.87 8.12 14.33
CA PRO A 4 -1.17 6.90 13.98
C PRO A 4 0.31 7.27 13.82
N ARG A 5 1.12 6.92 14.81
CA ARG A 5 2.58 7.04 14.68
C ARG A 5 2.95 6.14 13.52
N SER A 6 3.46 6.75 12.46
CA SER A 6 3.97 6.07 11.28
C SER A 6 4.96 5.00 11.71
N ALA A 7 4.50 3.75 11.76
CA ALA A 7 5.34 2.61 12.07
C ALA A 7 5.95 2.17 10.75
N ILE A 8 7.28 2.20 10.67
CA ILE A 8 8.00 1.58 9.56
C ILE A 8 7.62 0.09 9.57
N PRO A 9 7.06 -0.46 8.48
CA PRO A 9 6.68 -1.87 8.44
C PRO A 9 7.91 -2.76 8.70
N ALA A 10 7.76 -3.73 9.59
CA ALA A 10 8.80 -4.72 9.86
C ALA A 10 8.61 -5.97 8.97
N VAL A 11 9.70 -6.67 8.68
CA VAL A 11 9.62 -7.96 7.97
C VAL A 11 8.75 -8.94 8.77
N GLY A 12 7.82 -9.62 8.10
CA GLY A 12 6.87 -10.54 8.72
C GLY A 12 5.63 -9.88 9.33
N SER A 13 5.59 -8.55 9.42
CA SER A 13 4.36 -7.83 9.78
C SER A 13 3.38 -7.78 8.61
N ILE A 14 2.09 -7.74 8.92
CA ILE A 14 1.05 -7.48 7.92
C ILE A 14 1.28 -6.07 7.38
N ALA A 15 1.35 -5.95 6.05
CA ALA A 15 1.48 -4.65 5.40
C ALA A 15 0.26 -3.76 5.75
N PRO A 16 0.46 -2.48 6.14
CA PRO A 16 -0.65 -1.58 6.40
C PRO A 16 -1.52 -1.42 5.15
N ASP A 17 -2.83 -1.52 5.33
CA ASP A 17 -3.75 -1.31 4.22
C ASP A 17 -3.89 0.18 3.91
N PHE A 18 -4.00 0.49 2.63
CA PHE A 18 -4.19 1.84 2.14
C PHE A 18 -4.85 1.83 0.76
N GLN A 19 -5.47 2.96 0.41
CA GLN A 19 -6.08 3.19 -0.88
C GLN A 19 -5.29 4.25 -1.66
N VAL A 20 -5.07 4.00 -2.95
CA VAL A 20 -4.49 4.96 -3.91
C VAL A 20 -5.33 5.01 -5.17
N LEU A 21 -5.02 5.97 -6.04
CA LEU A 21 -5.55 5.99 -7.40
C LEU A 21 -4.58 5.25 -8.32
N ASP A 22 -5.13 4.46 -9.24
CA ASP A 22 -4.36 3.89 -10.34
C ASP A 22 -4.12 4.91 -11.47
N HIS A 23 -3.45 4.46 -12.54
CA HIS A 23 -3.13 5.29 -13.71
C HIS A 23 -4.36 5.80 -14.48
N THR A 24 -5.56 5.26 -14.23
CA THR A 24 -6.83 5.70 -14.81
C THR A 24 -7.61 6.64 -13.89
N GLY A 25 -7.15 6.84 -12.66
CA GLY A 25 -7.85 7.57 -11.62
C GLY A 25 -8.86 6.72 -10.84
N ALA A 26 -8.89 5.40 -11.04
CA ALA A 26 -9.76 4.51 -10.29
C ALA A 26 -9.15 4.21 -8.90
N PRO A 27 -9.96 4.16 -7.84
CA PRO A 27 -9.48 3.79 -6.50
C PRO A 27 -9.13 2.30 -6.45
N VAL A 28 -8.00 1.99 -5.82
CA VAL A 28 -7.50 0.63 -5.60
C VAL A 28 -6.96 0.48 -4.18
N THR A 29 -7.28 -0.65 -3.54
CA THR A 29 -6.89 -0.95 -2.15
C THR A 29 -5.80 -2.03 -2.11
N LEU A 30 -4.80 -1.87 -1.24
CA LEU A 30 -3.71 -2.85 -1.11
C LEU A 30 -4.22 -4.26 -0.72
N GLY A 31 -5.19 -4.33 0.19
CA GLY A 31 -5.83 -5.59 0.59
C GLY A 31 -6.47 -6.35 -0.57
N GLU A 32 -7.07 -5.65 -1.53
CA GLU A 32 -7.68 -6.26 -2.72
C GLU A 32 -6.60 -6.83 -3.66
N LEU A 33 -5.48 -6.11 -3.83
CA LEU A 33 -4.38 -6.52 -4.71
C LEU A 33 -3.60 -7.73 -4.17
N THR A 34 -3.49 -7.84 -2.86
CA THR A 34 -2.79 -8.93 -2.14
C THR A 34 -3.66 -10.16 -1.92
N SER A 35 -4.96 -10.09 -2.21
CA SER A 35 -5.88 -11.22 -2.05
C SER A 35 -5.53 -12.36 -3.01
N GLY A 36 -5.09 -13.49 -2.43
CA GLY A 36 -4.84 -14.73 -3.17
C GLY A 36 -3.56 -14.77 -4.00
N ARG A 37 -2.69 -13.74 -3.92
CA ARG A 37 -1.41 -13.72 -4.63
C ARG A 37 -0.36 -12.82 -3.97
N PRO A 38 0.94 -13.16 -4.05
CA PRO A 38 2.02 -12.26 -3.66
C PRO A 38 2.00 -10.97 -4.50
N LEU A 39 2.38 -9.85 -3.88
CA LEU A 39 2.48 -8.54 -4.51
C LEU A 39 3.88 -7.95 -4.24
N ILE A 40 4.47 -7.33 -5.26
CA ILE A 40 5.66 -6.49 -5.11
C ILE A 40 5.21 -5.03 -5.25
N LEU A 41 5.41 -4.23 -4.20
CA LEU A 41 5.11 -2.81 -4.19
C LEU A 41 6.41 -2.00 -4.28
N VAL A 42 6.53 -1.18 -5.32
CA VAL A 42 7.72 -0.34 -5.57
C VAL A 42 7.37 1.13 -5.35
N PHE A 43 8.01 1.76 -4.37
CA PHE A 43 7.94 3.21 -4.19
C PHE A 43 9.06 3.88 -4.99
N TYR A 44 8.70 4.88 -5.80
CA TYR A 44 9.64 5.66 -6.60
C TYR A 44 9.25 7.14 -6.58
N ARG A 45 10.19 8.05 -6.86
CA ARG A 45 10.01 9.49 -6.64
C ARG A 45 9.08 10.17 -7.66
N GLY A 46 8.91 9.59 -8.84
CA GLY A 46 8.00 10.07 -9.87
C GLY A 46 8.08 9.21 -11.13
N ALA A 47 6.98 9.14 -11.87
CA ALA A 47 6.87 8.54 -13.19
C ALA A 47 6.57 9.68 -14.17
N TYR A 48 7.24 9.63 -15.30
CA TYR A 48 7.33 10.66 -16.33
C TYR A 48 5.96 11.19 -16.81
#